data_AF-A0AA97HTY5-F1
#
_entry.id   AF-A0AA97HTY5-F1
#
_cell.length_a   1.000
_cell.length_b   1.000
_cell.length_c   1.000
_cell.angle_alpha   90.00
_cell.angle_beta   90.00
_cell.angle_gamma   90.00
#
_symmetry.space_group_name_H-M   'P 1'
#
loop_
_entity.id
_entity.type
_entity.pdbx_description
1 polymer ?
#
loop_
_entity_poly.entity_id
_entity_poly.type
_entity_poly.pdbx_seq_one_letter_code
_entity_poly.pdbx_strand_id
1 'polypeptide(L)'
;MKFSFFKVQHDRQVLISFCIGLLLCLSSSVNLVYAAESSETIVDDTLSESSPLLKELQVQQELALMKTRLNAQIKTWGDQLTADDFEWTLYGRMLKPAKRIEVCNIFQNVINETYQLLQQNKSQLTADNQKALESRHSFIQQLGIKNNTIPTKMGFSCMVK
;
A
#
# COMPACT_ATOMS: atom_id res chain seq x y z
N MET A 1 -3.20 0.64 11.39
CA MET A 1 -2.75 1.86 10.69
C MET A 1 -3.74 2.12 9.57
N LYS A 2 -4.62 3.11 9.72
CA LYS A 2 -5.60 3.47 8.68
C LYS A 2 -4.91 4.51 7.81
N PHE A 3 -4.45 4.06 6.66
CA PHE A 3 -3.74 4.86 5.68
C PHE A 3 -4.78 5.67 4.90
N SER A 4 -4.94 6.93 5.24
CA SER A 4 -5.76 7.87 4.45
C SER A 4 -4.94 8.31 3.25
N PHE A 5 -4.91 7.51 2.18
CA PHE A 5 -4.17 7.83 0.97
C PHE A 5 -5.11 8.26 -0.16
N PHE A 6 -4.71 9.36 -0.81
CA PHE A 6 -5.24 9.93 -2.04
C PHE A 6 -6.76 9.98 -2.12
N LYS A 7 -7.31 11.12 -1.68
CA LYS A 7 -8.72 11.47 -1.87
C LYS A 7 -8.97 11.57 -3.37
N VAL A 8 -9.42 10.47 -3.99
CA VAL A 8 -10.11 10.52 -5.27
C VAL A 8 -11.31 11.43 -5.07
N GLN A 9 -11.29 12.56 -5.76
CA GLN A 9 -12.41 13.48 -5.79
C GLN A 9 -13.55 12.79 -6.57
N HIS A 10 -14.46 12.14 -5.85
CA HIS A 10 -15.70 11.63 -6.43
C HIS A 10 -16.77 12.72 -6.36
N ASP A 11 -16.86 13.47 -7.45
CA ASP A 11 -18.04 14.25 -7.80
C ASP A 11 -19.03 13.34 -8.56
N ARG A 12 -20.31 13.45 -8.16
CA ARG A 12 -21.55 12.99 -8.85
C ARG A 12 -21.84 11.49 -8.85
N GLN A 13 -23.07 10.99 -8.80
CA GLN A 13 -24.41 11.46 -8.42
C GLN A 13 -25.32 10.22 -8.56
N VAL A 14 -26.37 10.15 -7.73
CA VAL A 14 -27.68 9.57 -8.07
C VAL A 14 -27.85 8.04 -8.10
N LEU A 15 -28.64 7.60 -7.10
CA LEU A 15 -29.60 6.51 -7.05
C LEU A 15 -30.06 5.93 -8.41
N ILE A 16 -30.21 4.59 -8.45
CA ILE A 16 -31.34 3.78 -8.99
C ILE A 16 -30.89 2.33 -8.69
N SER A 17 -31.28 1.63 -7.61
CA SER A 17 -32.59 1.06 -7.29
C SER A 17 -33.29 0.40 -8.48
N PHE A 18 -32.94 -0.83 -8.83
CA PHE A 18 -33.90 -1.80 -9.36
C PHE A 18 -33.59 -3.21 -8.85
N CYS A 19 -34.46 -3.65 -7.95
CA CYS A 19 -34.79 -5.05 -7.73
C CYS A 19 -35.36 -5.66 -9.01
N ILE A 20 -34.91 -6.86 -9.41
CA ILE A 20 -35.64 -7.95 -10.09
C ILE A 20 -34.71 -9.16 -9.87
N GLY A 21 -35.06 -10.28 -9.23
CA GLY A 21 -36.36 -10.92 -9.12
C GLY A 21 -36.47 -12.06 -10.13
N LEU A 22 -35.88 -13.22 -9.79
CA LEU A 22 -36.29 -14.60 -10.13
C LEU A 22 -37.05 -14.84 -11.47
N LEU A 23 -36.52 -15.64 -12.40
CA LEU A 23 -37.19 -16.83 -12.95
C LEU A 23 -36.39 -17.55 -14.07
N LEU A 24 -36.56 -18.87 -14.03
CA LEU A 24 -36.01 -19.96 -14.85
C LEU A 24 -36.20 -19.77 -16.37
N CYS A 25 -35.26 -20.30 -17.16
CA CYS A 25 -35.62 -21.21 -18.27
C CYS A 25 -34.40 -21.96 -18.81
N LEU A 26 -34.59 -23.28 -18.90
CA LEU A 26 -33.73 -24.27 -19.53
C LEU A 26 -33.69 -24.09 -21.05
N SER A 27 -32.56 -24.49 -21.65
CA SER A 27 -32.49 -25.46 -22.76
C SER A 27 -31.64 -25.03 -23.96
N SER A 28 -30.92 -26.04 -24.46
CA SER A 28 -30.59 -26.29 -25.87
C SER A 28 -29.40 -25.55 -26.50
N SER A 29 -28.33 -26.32 -26.64
CA SER A 29 -27.16 -26.12 -27.48
C SER A 29 -27.46 -25.81 -28.94
N VAL A 30 -26.79 -24.79 -29.50
CA VAL A 30 -26.44 -24.73 -30.93
C VAL A 30 -25.01 -24.17 -31.03
N ASN A 31 -24.10 -24.97 -31.58
CA ASN A 31 -22.79 -24.52 -32.01
C ASN A 31 -22.95 -23.59 -33.21
N LEU A 32 -22.33 -22.41 -33.17
CA LEU A 32 -21.96 -21.69 -34.37
C LEU A 32 -20.48 -21.35 -34.29
N VAL A 33 -19.70 -22.15 -35.01
CA VAL A 33 -18.33 -21.83 -35.41
C VAL A 33 -18.41 -20.58 -36.28
N TYR A 34 -17.76 -19.51 -35.84
CA TYR A 34 -17.33 -18.45 -36.74
C TYR A 34 -15.81 -18.40 -36.66
N ALA A 35 -15.16 -19.07 -37.62
CA ALA A 35 -13.79 -18.81 -37.97
C ALA A 35 -13.75 -17.47 -38.70
N ALA A 36 -13.09 -16.48 -38.11
CA ALA A 36 -12.61 -15.31 -38.81
C ALA A 36 -11.14 -15.14 -38.44
N GLU A 37 -10.31 -15.71 -39.30
CA GLU A 37 -8.90 -15.40 -39.42
C GLU A 37 -8.79 -13.97 -39.94
N SER A 38 -8.30 -13.05 -39.12
CA SER A 38 -7.75 -11.79 -39.58
C SER A 38 -6.37 -11.62 -38.96
N SER A 39 -5.39 -12.06 -39.72
CA SER A 39 -3.99 -11.73 -39.57
C SER A 39 -3.84 -10.21 -39.73
N GLU A 40 -3.63 -9.48 -38.64
CA GLU A 40 -3.02 -8.15 -38.70
C GLU A 40 -1.83 -8.11 -37.76
N THR A 41 -0.67 -8.10 -38.39
CA THR A 41 0.62 -7.77 -37.82
C THR A 41 0.55 -6.32 -37.37
N ILE A 42 0.42 -6.07 -36.06
CA ILE A 42 0.69 -4.75 -35.50
C ILE A 42 2.02 -4.83 -34.77
N VAL A 43 2.99 -4.14 -35.37
CA VAL A 43 4.24 -3.72 -34.75
C VAL A 43 3.85 -2.85 -33.56
N ASP A 44 3.82 -3.43 -32.37
CA ASP A 44 3.58 -2.68 -31.14
C ASP A 44 4.88 -2.01 -30.68
N ASP A 45 5.19 -0.90 -31.34
CA ASP A 45 6.05 0.14 -30.83
C ASP A 45 5.18 1.19 -30.11
N THR A 46 4.59 0.82 -28.96
CA THR A 46 3.98 1.79 -28.03
C THR A 46 4.43 1.55 -26.60
N LEU A 47 5.76 1.57 -26.39
CA LEU A 47 6.35 1.76 -25.07
C LEU A 47 6.74 3.23 -24.87
N SER A 48 5.80 4.16 -24.99
CA SER A 48 6.03 5.54 -24.57
C SER A 48 4.72 6.21 -24.19
N GLU A 49 4.72 6.81 -22.99
CA GLU A 49 3.61 7.54 -22.35
C GLU A 49 2.62 6.68 -21.55
N SER A 50 3.14 6.09 -20.46
CA SER A 50 2.32 5.49 -19.40
C SER A 50 1.37 6.55 -18.82
N SER A 51 0.06 6.37 -19.05
CA SER A 51 -1.02 7.17 -18.48
C SER A 51 -0.79 7.52 -17.00
N PRO A 52 -1.19 8.73 -16.53
CA PRO A 52 -1.15 9.09 -15.11
C PRO A 52 -1.76 8.03 -14.20
N LEU A 53 -2.77 7.30 -14.67
CA LEU A 53 -3.41 6.20 -13.93
C LEU A 53 -2.44 5.04 -13.66
N LEU A 54 -1.60 4.68 -14.63
CA LEU A 54 -0.60 3.61 -14.47
C LEU A 54 0.50 4.01 -13.47
N LYS A 55 0.90 5.29 -13.49
CA LYS A 55 1.88 5.85 -12.55
C LYS A 55 1.34 5.87 -11.12
N GLU A 56 0.07 6.26 -10.93
CA GLU A 56 -0.59 6.17 -9.63
C GLU A 56 -0.71 4.72 -9.15
N LEU A 57 -1.05 3.78 -10.04
CA LEU A 57 -1.12 2.36 -9.70
C LEU A 57 0.22 1.82 -9.19
N GLN A 58 1.34 2.25 -9.80
CA GLN A 58 2.68 1.87 -9.36
C GLN A 58 2.99 2.37 -7.95
N VAL A 59 2.64 3.62 -7.63
CA VAL A 59 2.81 4.16 -6.26
C VAL A 59 1.95 3.38 -5.26
N GLN A 60 0.70 3.06 -5.61
CA GLN A 60 -0.16 2.26 -4.74
C GLN A 60 0.40 0.85 -4.51
N GLN A 61 1.02 0.25 -5.54
CA GLN A 61 1.68 -1.05 -5.43
C GLN A 61 2.88 -1.00 -4.47
N GLU A 62 3.74 0.01 -4.58
CA GLU A 62 4.88 0.19 -3.67
C GLU A 62 4.42 0.42 -2.22
N LEU A 63 3.36 1.20 -2.02
CA LEU A 63 2.77 1.43 -0.69
C LEU A 63 2.10 0.17 -0.13
N ALA A 64 1.51 -0.67 -0.97
CA ALA A 64 0.96 -1.95 -0.55
C ALA A 64 2.10 -2.91 -0.14
N LEU A 65 3.17 -2.97 -0.93
CA LEU A 65 4.35 -3.78 -0.65
C LEU A 65 5.04 -3.33 0.65
N MET A 66 5.13 -2.02 0.90
CA MET A 66 5.62 -1.46 2.17
C MET A 66 4.88 -2.05 3.38
N LYS A 67 3.54 -2.09 3.34
CA LYS A 67 2.74 -2.65 4.44
C LYS A 67 2.99 -4.14 4.62
N THR A 68 3.07 -4.88 3.52
CA THR A 68 3.37 -6.31 3.56
C THR A 68 4.75 -6.57 4.16
N ARG A 69 5.77 -5.82 3.73
CA ARG A 69 7.14 -5.94 4.27
C ARG A 69 7.19 -5.60 5.76
N LEU A 70 6.53 -4.52 6.17
CA LEU A 70 6.42 -4.15 7.58
C LEU A 70 5.79 -5.28 8.40
N ASN A 71 4.67 -5.84 7.96
CA ASN A 71 4.00 -6.93 8.66
C ASN A 71 4.88 -8.18 8.75
N ALA A 72 5.58 -8.52 7.67
CA ALA A 72 6.49 -9.68 7.64
C ALA A 72 7.68 -9.49 8.59
N GLN A 73 8.30 -8.31 8.59
CA GLN A 73 9.42 -8.01 9.49
C GLN A 73 8.98 -7.99 10.96
N ILE A 74 7.85 -7.36 11.28
CA ILE A 74 7.31 -7.35 12.64
C ILE A 74 6.93 -8.76 13.09
N LYS A 75 6.34 -9.58 12.21
CA LYS A 75 6.04 -10.99 12.53
C LYS A 75 7.33 -11.76 12.83
N THR A 76 8.30 -11.70 11.93
CA THR A 76 9.58 -12.42 12.06
C THR A 76 10.31 -12.01 13.33
N TRP A 77 10.37 -10.71 13.61
CA TRP A 77 10.94 -10.16 14.84
C TRP A 77 10.16 -10.64 16.09
N GLY A 78 8.82 -10.65 16.03
CA GLY A 78 7.97 -11.10 17.12
C GLY A 78 8.11 -12.59 17.44
N ASP A 79 8.31 -13.43 16.42
CA ASP A 79 8.52 -14.88 16.56
C ASP A 79 9.86 -15.22 17.27
N GLN A 80 10.79 -14.26 17.35
CA GLN A 80 12.08 -14.41 18.02
C GLN A 80 12.06 -13.97 19.50
N LEU A 81 10.95 -13.40 19.98
CA LEU A 81 10.85 -12.88 21.34
C LEU A 81 10.79 -14.00 22.37
N THR A 82 11.54 -13.82 23.44
CA THR A 82 11.59 -14.70 24.60
C THR A 82 11.00 -14.00 25.83
N ALA A 83 10.83 -14.73 26.94
CA ALA A 83 10.36 -14.12 28.18
C ALA A 83 11.33 -13.04 28.71
N ASP A 84 12.62 -13.20 28.46
CA ASP A 84 13.68 -12.30 28.96
C ASP A 84 13.72 -10.96 28.22
N ASP A 85 13.02 -10.84 27.09
CA ASP A 85 12.88 -9.59 26.32
C ASP A 85 11.88 -8.60 26.93
N PHE A 86 11.18 -9.02 27.99
CA PHE A 86 10.17 -8.24 28.68
C PHE A 86 10.62 -7.86 30.09
N GLU A 87 10.08 -6.75 30.57
CA GLU A 87 10.24 -6.24 31.93
C GLU A 87 8.86 -6.07 32.58
N TRP A 88 8.80 -6.25 33.90
CA TRP A 88 7.60 -5.96 34.68
C TRP A 88 7.50 -4.46 34.92
N THR A 89 6.32 -3.91 34.65
CA THR A 89 5.95 -2.53 34.97
C THR A 89 4.70 -2.55 35.84
N LEU A 90 4.34 -1.40 36.41
CA LEU A 90 3.08 -1.24 37.16
C LEU A 90 1.83 -1.53 36.31
N TYR A 91 1.94 -1.50 34.98
CA TYR A 91 0.85 -1.76 34.04
C TYR A 91 0.95 -3.15 33.38
N GLY A 92 1.83 -4.03 33.88
CA GLY A 92 2.05 -5.38 33.35
C GLY A 92 3.39 -5.55 32.64
N ARG A 93 3.54 -6.62 31.86
CA ARG A 93 4.78 -6.89 31.11
C ARG A 93 4.86 -6.00 29.87
N MET A 94 6.01 -5.35 29.71
CA MET A 94 6.32 -4.52 28.54
C MET A 94 7.65 -4.96 27.93
N LEU A 95 7.85 -4.66 26.66
CA LEU A 95 9.15 -4.86 26.02
C LEU A 95 10.20 -3.96 26.67
N LYS A 96 11.39 -4.51 26.90
CA LYS A 96 12.56 -3.75 27.35
C LYS A 96 12.88 -2.61 26.37
N PRO A 97 13.51 -1.51 26.82
CA PRO A 97 13.87 -0.38 25.96
C PRO A 97 14.61 -0.78 24.67
N ALA A 98 15.57 -1.71 24.75
CA ALA A 98 16.32 -2.18 23.59
C ALA A 98 15.41 -2.80 22.52
N LYS A 99 14.45 -3.65 22.93
CA LYS A 99 13.48 -4.26 22.03
C LYS A 99 12.49 -3.27 21.43
N ARG A 100 12.10 -2.23 22.17
CA ARG A 100 11.30 -1.12 21.63
C ARG A 100 12.04 -0.39 20.50
N ILE A 101 13.35 -0.19 20.65
CA ILE A 101 14.19 0.44 19.62
C ILE A 101 14.26 -0.44 18.36
N GLU A 102 14.43 -1.76 18.50
CA GLU A 102 14.41 -2.70 17.37
C GLU A 102 13.13 -2.57 16.53
N VAL A 103 11.96 -2.52 17.18
CA VAL A 103 10.68 -2.29 16.50
C VAL A 103 10.67 -0.95 15.75
N CYS A 104 11.13 0.12 16.39
CA CYS A 104 11.16 1.43 15.73
C CYS A 104 12.14 1.47 14.54
N ASN A 105 13.23 0.72 14.61
CA ASN A 105 14.15 0.55 13.48
C ASN A 105 13.48 -0.18 12.31
N ILE A 106 12.64 -1.19 12.57
CA ILE A 106 11.85 -1.86 11.51
C ILE A 106 10.96 -0.85 10.79
N PHE A 107 10.20 -0.02 11.53
CA PHE A 107 9.38 1.04 10.91
C PHE A 107 10.23 2.01 10.09
N GLN A 108 11.35 2.47 10.65
CA GLN A 108 12.24 3.42 9.98
C GLN A 108 12.83 2.87 8.69
N ASN A 109 13.29 1.61 8.71
CA ASN A 109 13.92 0.94 7.58
C ASN A 109 12.91 0.74 6.45
N VAL A 110 11.73 0.19 6.74
CA VAL A 110 10.70 -0.07 5.72
C VAL A 110 10.22 1.23 5.06
N ILE A 111 10.02 2.30 5.84
CA ILE A 111 9.67 3.62 5.30
C ILE A 111 10.81 4.17 4.44
N ASN A 112 12.06 4.02 4.89
CA ASN A 112 13.22 4.51 4.15
C ASN A 112 13.43 3.77 2.82
N GLU A 113 13.34 2.44 2.83
CA GLU A 113 13.43 1.62 1.62
C GLU A 113 12.36 2.02 0.60
N THR A 114 11.11 2.18 1.06
CA THR A 114 10.00 2.57 0.18
C THR A 114 10.21 3.97 -0.39
N TYR A 115 10.67 4.90 0.44
CA TYR A 115 11.03 6.25 -0.01
C TYR A 115 12.13 6.22 -1.07
N GLN A 116 13.18 5.41 -0.87
CA GLN A 116 14.28 5.26 -1.83
C GLN A 116 13.82 4.64 -3.15
N LEU A 117 12.97 3.62 -3.11
CA LEU A 117 12.40 3.00 -4.32
C LEU A 117 11.56 4.00 -5.14
N LEU A 118 10.74 4.80 -4.47
CA LEU A 118 9.95 5.84 -5.13
C LEU A 118 10.83 6.98 -5.66
N GLN A 119 11.89 7.35 -4.94
CA GLN A 119 12.86 8.36 -5.39
C GLN A 119 13.60 7.93 -6.65
N GLN A 120 13.98 6.65 -6.78
CA GLN A 120 14.62 6.12 -7.99
C GLN A 120 13.74 6.27 -9.24
N ASN A 121 12.42 6.22 -9.07
CA ASN A 121 11.45 6.32 -10.15
C ASN A 121 10.75 7.69 -10.20
N LYS A 122 11.26 8.69 -9.46
CA LYS A 122 10.56 9.98 -9.23
C LYS A 122 10.14 10.67 -10.53
N SER A 123 11.02 10.74 -11.53
CA SER A 123 10.74 11.40 -12.81
C SER A 123 9.57 10.78 -13.57
N GLN A 124 9.26 9.51 -13.29
CA GLN A 124 8.15 8.79 -13.90
C GLN A 124 6.83 9.02 -13.16
N LEU A 125 6.82 9.65 -11.98
CA LEU A 125 5.60 9.86 -11.21
C LEU A 125 4.85 11.13 -11.64
N THR A 126 3.60 11.26 -11.20
CA THR A 126 2.80 12.49 -11.33
C THR A 126 3.42 13.64 -10.54
N ALA A 127 3.11 14.90 -10.90
CA ALA A 127 3.67 16.08 -10.22
C ALA A 127 3.38 16.08 -8.70
N ASP A 128 2.18 15.66 -8.30
CA ASP A 128 1.80 15.56 -6.88
C ASP A 128 2.65 14.52 -6.14
N ASN A 129 2.88 13.35 -6.75
CA ASN A 129 3.75 12.33 -6.18
C ASN A 129 5.21 12.76 -6.13
N GLN A 130 5.69 13.49 -7.15
CA GLN A 130 7.03 14.08 -7.12
C GLN A 130 7.19 15.08 -5.98
N LYS A 131 6.18 15.91 -5.74
CA LYS A 131 6.14 16.87 -4.62
C LYS A 131 6.12 16.17 -3.27
N ALA A 132 5.34 15.10 -3.13
CA ALA A 132 5.32 14.28 -1.92
C ALA A 132 6.70 13.64 -1.60
N LEU A 133 7.56 13.49 -2.61
CA LEU A 133 8.90 12.89 -2.46
C LEU A 133 10.04 13.93 -2.38
N GLU A 134 9.75 15.23 -2.35
CA GLU A 134 10.77 16.29 -2.18
C GLU A 134 11.63 16.11 -0.93
N SER A 135 11.07 15.56 0.13
CA SER A 135 11.80 15.18 1.32
C SER A 135 11.18 13.94 1.96
N ARG A 136 11.98 13.21 2.74
CA ARG A 136 11.49 12.10 3.56
C ARG A 136 10.40 12.55 4.53
N HIS A 137 10.50 13.76 5.06
CA HIS A 137 9.48 14.33 5.93
C HIS A 137 8.15 14.53 5.20
N SER A 138 8.16 15.10 3.99
CA SER A 138 6.96 15.26 3.14
C SER A 138 6.31 13.89 2.86
N PHE A 139 7.13 12.90 2.53
CA PHE A 139 6.67 11.53 2.30
C PHE A 139 5.98 10.93 3.54
N ILE A 140 6.58 11.06 4.72
CA ILE A 140 6.00 10.59 5.99
C ILE A 140 4.65 11.27 6.27
N GLN A 141 4.52 12.57 6.01
CA GLN A 141 3.26 13.28 6.18
C GLN A 141 2.20 12.74 5.21
N GLN A 142 2.59 12.44 3.97
CA GLN A 142 1.71 11.82 2.98
C GLN A 142 1.27 10.40 3.40
N LEU A 143 2.09 9.66 4.16
CA LEU A 143 1.69 8.39 4.80
C LEU A 143 0.59 8.56 5.87
N GLY A 144 0.22 9.79 6.24
CA GLY A 144 -0.72 10.11 7.30
C GLY A 144 -0.12 10.00 8.70
N ILE A 145 1.21 9.99 8.82
CA ILE A 145 1.92 9.89 10.09
C ILE A 145 2.10 11.30 10.68
N LYS A 146 1.27 11.61 11.67
CA LYS A 146 1.28 12.91 12.36
C LYS A 146 2.45 13.00 13.34
N ASN A 147 3.08 14.18 13.41
CA ASN A 147 4.18 14.48 14.33
C ASN A 147 5.30 13.42 14.29
N ASN A 148 5.54 12.82 13.12
CA ASN A 148 6.53 11.77 12.94
C ASN A 148 6.36 10.61 13.94
N THR A 149 5.15 10.34 14.43
CA THR A 149 4.91 9.39 15.52
C THR A 149 3.95 8.28 15.08
N ILE A 150 4.39 7.04 15.23
CA ILE A 150 3.61 5.84 14.95
C ILE A 150 3.21 5.21 16.30
N PRO A 151 1.94 5.30 16.72
CA PRO A 151 1.47 4.59 17.90
C PRO A 151 1.45 3.09 17.62
N THR A 152 2.16 2.31 18.42
CA THR A 152 2.16 0.85 18.31
C THR A 152 1.07 0.24 19.19
N LYS A 153 0.63 -0.97 18.86
CA LYS A 153 -0.26 -1.75 19.73
C LYS A 153 0.47 -2.37 20.94
N MET A 154 1.79 -2.19 21.05
CA MET A 154 2.65 -2.78 22.08
C MET A 154 2.83 -1.85 23.29
N GLY A 155 2.03 -0.78 23.40
CA GLY A 155 2.07 0.14 24.54
C GLY A 155 3.17 1.21 24.48
N PHE A 156 3.79 1.43 23.32
CA PHE A 156 4.74 2.51 23.08
C PHE A 156 4.56 3.12 21.69
N SER A 157 5.21 4.25 21.43
CA SER A 157 5.19 4.92 20.12
C SER A 157 6.59 4.97 19.52
N CYS A 158 6.67 4.85 18.20
CA CYS A 158 7.91 5.00 17.45
C CYS A 158 7.97 6.35 16.77
N MET A 159 9.11 7.04 16.91
CA MET A 159 9.38 8.27 16.19
C MET A 159 10.11 7.94 14.88
N VAL A 160 9.57 8.41 13.76
CA VAL A 160 10.13 8.23 12.43
C VAL A 160 10.77 9.53 11.94
N LYS A 161 12.10 9.55 11.87
CA LYS A 161 12.91 10.69 11.41
C LYS A 161 13.28 10.49 9.95
#